data_AF-A0A353PGV2-F1
#
_entry.id   AF-A0A353PGV2-F1
#
_cell.length_a   1.000
_cell.length_b   1.000
_cell.length_c   1.000
_cell.angle_alpha   90.00
_cell.angle_beta   90.00
_cell.angle_gamma   90.00
#
_symmetry.space_group_name_H-M   'P 1'
#
loop_
_entity.id
_entity.type
_entity.pdbx_description
1 polymer ?
#
loop_
_entity_poly.entity_id
_entity_poly.type
_entity_poly.pdbx_seq_one_letter_code
_entity_poly.pdbx_strand_id
1 'polypeptide(L)'
;MKLLRAVLLVVFATTVGAVGFLYSGLYPMGADTPHTGPVYWALETLRERSIARAIRDIEAPDLSDPQLLLAGGPDYNDMCAGCHLKPGRSASDLSQGLYPQPPNLAEANDDHSHAHDPAISAARQFWIIKHGIKASGMAAFGPTHDDQRIWALVAFLQKLPELTPAQYQILTARDAADSGASRQPHSDAGHGEAPRPNLDPTDQSAVKALDAFTHALRSGDAESALTLLSPQVLIYEGGGAERSRDEYLDHHLKADMAFLSQARIDIRNRVVQKVGTAVVVLTESRIEASSKDQPVSLLNTETAVLELGAEGWQITHLHWSSRDRAQTQ
;
A
#
# COMPACT_ATOMS: atom_id res chain seq x y z
N MET A 1 0.94 52.18 -47.86
CA MET A 1 -0.49 52.23 -47.43
C MET A 1 -1.30 51.00 -47.85
N LYS A 2 -1.27 50.55 -49.13
CA LYS A 2 -2.04 49.37 -49.59
C LYS A 2 -1.64 48.06 -48.89
N LEU A 3 -0.34 47.82 -48.73
CA LEU A 3 0.20 46.64 -48.03
C LEU A 3 -0.23 46.60 -46.55
N LEU A 4 -0.15 47.74 -45.85
CA LEU A 4 -0.57 47.86 -44.45
C LEU A 4 -2.06 47.58 -44.26
N ARG A 5 -2.91 48.09 -45.15
CA ARG A 5 -4.36 47.83 -45.13
C ARG A 5 -4.67 46.35 -45.39
N ALA A 6 -3.96 45.71 -46.32
CA ALA A 6 -4.11 44.29 -46.58
C ALA A 6 -3.71 43.44 -45.37
N VAL A 7 -2.58 43.75 -44.72
CA VAL A 7 -2.14 43.07 -43.49
C VAL A 7 -3.17 43.25 -42.37
N LEU A 8 -3.67 44.46 -42.14
CA LEU A 8 -4.67 44.73 -41.10
C LEU A 8 -5.99 43.97 -41.36
N LEU A 9 -6.44 43.89 -42.61
CA LEU A 9 -7.64 43.13 -42.97
C LEU A 9 -7.45 41.62 -42.76
N VAL A 10 -6.28 41.08 -43.13
CA VAL A 10 -5.97 39.66 -42.89
C VAL A 10 -5.95 39.39 -41.38
N VAL A 11 -5.24 40.20 -40.59
CA VAL A 11 -5.19 40.04 -39.13
C VAL A 11 -6.60 40.10 -38.53
N PHE A 12 -7.41 41.10 -38.91
CA PHE A 12 -8.78 41.21 -38.41
C PHE A 12 -9.63 39.99 -38.78
N ALA A 13 -9.59 39.55 -40.05
CA ALA A 13 -10.33 38.37 -40.49
C ALA A 13 -9.88 37.10 -39.74
N THR A 14 -8.57 36.92 -39.52
CA THR A 14 -8.03 35.81 -38.74
C THR A 14 -8.47 35.87 -37.28
N THR A 15 -8.45 37.06 -36.66
CA THR A 15 -8.91 37.24 -35.27
C THR A 15 -10.40 36.93 -35.13
N VAL A 16 -11.24 37.49 -36.01
CA VAL A 16 -12.69 37.22 -36.00
C VAL A 16 -12.96 35.74 -36.24
N GLY A 17 -12.25 35.10 -37.18
CA GLY A 17 -12.35 33.65 -37.41
C GLY A 17 -11.95 32.82 -36.20
N ALA A 18 -10.85 33.15 -35.52
CA ALA A 18 -10.40 32.46 -34.31
C ALA A 18 -11.40 32.61 -33.16
N VAL A 19 -11.93 33.82 -32.94
CA VAL A 19 -12.99 34.05 -31.94
C VAL A 19 -14.24 33.26 -32.31
N GLY A 20 -14.70 33.32 -33.55
CA GLY A 20 -15.83 32.55 -34.02
C GLY A 20 -15.66 31.05 -33.77
N PHE A 21 -14.48 30.50 -34.04
CA PHE A 21 -14.16 29.10 -33.77
C PHE A 21 -14.22 28.76 -32.27
N LEU A 22 -13.64 29.59 -31.40
CA LEU A 22 -13.67 29.39 -29.94
C LEU A 22 -15.10 29.31 -29.38
N TYR A 23 -16.01 30.15 -29.89
CA TYR A 23 -17.41 30.17 -29.45
C TYR A 23 -18.32 29.20 -30.23
N SER A 24 -17.81 28.54 -31.28
CA SER A 24 -18.63 27.67 -32.13
C SER A 24 -18.99 26.33 -31.50
N GLY A 25 -18.22 25.85 -30.52
CA GLY A 25 -18.38 24.51 -29.94
C GLY A 25 -17.93 23.36 -30.87
N LEU A 26 -17.32 23.66 -32.03
CA LEU A 26 -16.91 22.65 -33.01
C LEU A 26 -15.71 21.81 -32.58
N TYR A 27 -14.87 22.31 -31.65
CA TYR A 27 -13.69 21.60 -31.20
C TYR A 27 -14.06 20.61 -30.08
N PRO A 28 -13.86 19.29 -30.26
CA PRO A 28 -14.11 18.32 -29.21
C PRO A 28 -13.09 18.51 -28.08
N MET A 29 -13.58 18.80 -26.87
CA MET A 29 -12.76 19.00 -25.66
C MET A 29 -12.72 17.76 -24.74
N GLY A 30 -13.07 16.58 -25.26
CA GLY A 30 -12.98 15.31 -24.54
C GLY A 30 -11.52 14.86 -24.38
N ALA A 31 -11.15 14.33 -23.20
CA ALA A 31 -9.81 13.80 -22.95
C ALA A 31 -9.50 12.53 -23.78
N ASP A 32 -10.54 11.86 -24.27
CA ASP A 32 -10.49 10.72 -25.18
C ASP A 32 -10.28 11.11 -26.65
N THR A 33 -10.28 12.41 -26.96
CA THR A 33 -10.01 12.92 -28.31
C THR A 33 -8.56 13.41 -28.42
N PRO A 34 -7.67 12.68 -29.11
CA PRO A 34 -6.27 13.08 -29.22
C PRO A 34 -6.08 14.41 -29.95
N HIS A 35 -5.00 15.10 -29.61
CA HIS A 35 -4.55 16.26 -30.37
C HIS A 35 -4.23 15.87 -31.82
N THR A 36 -4.39 16.81 -32.74
CA THR A 36 -3.92 16.63 -34.13
C THR A 36 -2.40 16.47 -34.13
N GLY A 37 -1.85 15.76 -35.11
CA GLY A 37 -0.40 15.51 -35.20
C GLY A 37 0.48 16.76 -35.00
N PRO A 38 0.21 17.90 -35.67
CA PRO A 38 0.98 19.13 -35.46
C PRO A 38 0.86 19.72 -34.06
N VAL A 39 -0.32 19.66 -33.44
CA VAL A 39 -0.54 20.16 -32.07
C VAL A 39 0.18 19.27 -31.07
N TYR A 40 0.05 17.95 -31.21
CA TYR A 40 0.77 16.98 -30.39
C TYR A 40 2.28 17.19 -30.48
N TRP A 41 2.84 17.28 -31.69
CA TRP A 41 4.27 17.54 -31.89
C TRP A 41 4.74 18.85 -31.24
N ALA A 42 3.96 19.92 -31.36
CA ALA A 42 4.32 21.21 -30.77
C ALA A 42 4.31 21.15 -29.23
N LEU A 43 3.29 20.53 -28.63
CA LEU A 43 3.18 20.36 -27.18
C LEU A 43 4.28 19.45 -26.63
N GLU A 44 4.55 18.33 -27.31
CA GLU A 44 5.64 17.41 -27.01
C GLU A 44 6.99 18.14 -27.02
N THR A 45 7.28 18.85 -28.11
CA THR A 45 8.54 19.60 -28.26
C THR A 45 8.69 20.65 -27.17
N LEU A 46 7.62 21.40 -26.86
CA LEU A 46 7.64 22.41 -25.81
C LEU A 46 7.88 21.79 -24.43
N ARG A 47 7.20 20.68 -24.12
CA ARG A 47 7.37 19.93 -22.86
C ARG A 47 8.82 19.47 -22.71
N GLU A 48 9.36 18.77 -23.71
CA GLU A 48 10.70 18.19 -23.63
C GLU A 48 11.79 19.26 -23.52
N ARG A 49 11.69 20.35 -24.29
CA ARG A 49 12.64 21.47 -24.21
C ARG A 49 12.55 22.20 -22.87
N SER A 50 11.35 22.35 -22.31
CA SER A 50 11.14 22.98 -21.00
C SER A 50 11.74 22.16 -19.87
N ILE A 51 11.47 20.85 -19.84
CA ILE A 51 12.02 19.93 -18.83
C ILE A 51 13.55 19.91 -18.94
N ALA A 52 14.11 19.74 -20.13
CA ALA A 52 15.56 19.74 -20.34
C ALA A 52 16.23 21.05 -19.91
N ARG A 53 15.54 22.21 -20.01
CA ARG A 53 16.04 23.47 -19.44
C ARG A 53 16.03 23.45 -17.92
N ALA A 54 14.94 22.98 -17.31
CA ALA A 54 14.68 23.10 -15.88
C ALA A 54 15.51 22.13 -15.02
N ILE A 55 15.88 20.96 -15.55
CA ILE A 55 16.63 19.95 -14.79
C ILE A 55 18.13 20.18 -14.73
N ARG A 56 18.65 21.22 -15.41
CA ARG A 56 20.10 21.47 -15.52
C ARG A 56 20.81 21.69 -14.20
N ASP A 57 20.11 22.30 -13.26
CA ASP A 57 20.65 22.71 -11.97
C ASP A 57 20.10 21.83 -10.83
N ILE A 58 19.55 20.66 -11.16
CA ILE A 58 19.03 19.68 -10.19
C ILE A 58 20.11 18.62 -9.97
N GLU A 59 20.65 18.60 -8.77
CA GLU A 59 21.60 17.57 -8.32
C GLU A 59 20.85 16.47 -7.60
N ALA A 60 20.99 15.23 -8.08
CA ALA A 60 20.40 14.08 -7.42
C ALA A 60 21.22 13.73 -6.16
N PRO A 61 20.56 13.51 -5.00
CA PRO A 61 21.23 12.93 -3.85
C PRO A 61 21.60 11.47 -4.13
N ASP A 62 22.33 10.84 -3.22
CA ASP A 62 22.55 9.40 -3.29
C ASP A 62 21.22 8.64 -3.11
N LEU A 63 20.75 8.00 -4.17
CA LEU A 63 19.49 7.25 -4.20
C LEU A 63 19.65 5.80 -3.72
N SER A 64 20.85 5.38 -3.33
CA SER A 64 21.11 4.03 -2.84
C SER A 64 20.75 3.82 -1.37
N ASP A 65 20.37 4.89 -0.65
CA ASP A 65 19.95 4.84 0.74
C ASP A 65 18.67 3.97 0.89
N PRO A 66 18.74 2.85 1.65
CA PRO A 66 17.57 2.01 1.90
C PRO A 66 16.40 2.75 2.58
N GLN A 67 16.66 3.82 3.33
CA GLN A 67 15.59 4.61 3.96
C GLN A 67 14.77 5.40 2.93
N LEU A 68 15.41 5.93 1.88
CA LEU A 68 14.69 6.59 0.78
C LEU A 68 13.81 5.60 0.02
N LEU A 69 14.31 4.39 -0.21
CA LEU A 69 13.54 3.32 -0.85
C LEU A 69 12.26 2.98 -0.05
N LEU A 70 12.40 2.78 1.27
CA LEU A 70 11.29 2.43 2.15
C LEU A 70 10.29 3.58 2.29
N ALA A 71 10.76 4.84 2.35
CA ALA A 71 9.88 6.01 2.45
C ALA A 71 9.07 6.26 1.17
N GLY A 72 9.64 5.97 -0.02
CA GLY A 72 8.99 6.23 -1.30
C GLY A 72 7.92 5.21 -1.71
N GLY A 73 8.04 3.96 -1.25
CA GLY A 73 7.18 2.86 -1.68
C GLY A 73 5.67 3.07 -1.39
N PRO A 74 5.27 3.36 -0.15
CA PRO A 74 3.86 3.57 0.18
C PRO A 74 3.22 4.73 -0.60
N ASP A 75 3.97 5.81 -0.78
CA ASP A 75 3.54 6.97 -1.56
C ASP A 75 3.35 6.64 -3.04
N TYR A 76 4.26 5.84 -3.62
CA TYR A 76 4.10 5.36 -4.99
C TYR A 76 2.82 4.53 -5.12
N ASN A 77 2.56 3.60 -4.19
CA ASN A 77 1.38 2.75 -4.24
C ASN A 77 0.08 3.55 -4.17
N ASP A 78 0.04 4.60 -3.35
CA ASP A 78 -1.17 5.37 -3.13
C ASP A 78 -1.44 6.40 -4.24
N MET A 79 -0.39 6.99 -4.82
CA MET A 79 -0.54 8.15 -5.70
C MET A 79 -0.22 7.84 -7.17
N CYS A 80 0.66 6.88 -7.44
CA CYS A 80 1.22 6.65 -8.76
C CYS A 80 0.73 5.34 -9.38
N ALA A 81 0.62 4.26 -8.60
CA ALA A 81 0.33 2.92 -9.11
C ALA A 81 -1.04 2.78 -9.79
N GLY A 82 -1.99 3.67 -9.49
CA GLY A 82 -3.28 3.74 -10.17
C GLY A 82 -3.14 4.07 -11.66
N CYS A 83 -2.22 4.98 -12.02
CA CYS A 83 -1.97 5.40 -13.41
C CYS A 83 -0.79 4.65 -14.04
N HIS A 84 0.32 4.54 -13.30
CA HIS A 84 1.61 4.04 -13.77
C HIS A 84 1.85 2.55 -13.49
N LEU A 85 0.86 1.88 -12.90
CA LEU A 85 0.82 0.43 -12.65
C LEU A 85 1.85 -0.05 -11.62
N LYS A 86 1.92 -1.37 -11.42
CA LYS A 86 2.78 -2.03 -10.43
C LYS A 86 3.19 -3.41 -10.96
N PRO A 87 4.21 -4.07 -10.38
CA PRO A 87 4.70 -5.36 -10.87
C PRO A 87 3.57 -6.38 -11.02
N GLY A 88 3.54 -7.07 -12.17
CA GLY A 88 2.51 -8.05 -12.51
C GLY A 88 1.18 -7.46 -13.00
N ARG A 89 1.07 -6.15 -13.23
CA ARG A 89 -0.12 -5.49 -13.78
C ARG A 89 0.21 -4.74 -15.06
N SER A 90 -0.56 -4.99 -16.13
CA SER A 90 -0.37 -4.38 -17.45
C SER A 90 -1.38 -3.27 -17.79
N ALA A 91 -2.47 -3.12 -17.02
CA ALA A 91 -3.45 -2.05 -17.20
C ALA A 91 -4.30 -1.78 -15.94
N SER A 92 -4.88 -0.59 -15.88
CA SER A 92 -5.96 -0.18 -14.98
C SER A 92 -6.98 0.66 -15.75
N ASP A 93 -8.20 0.80 -15.21
CA ASP A 93 -9.23 1.66 -15.82
C ASP A 93 -8.71 3.09 -16.02
N LEU A 94 -7.90 3.59 -15.07
CA LEU A 94 -7.30 4.91 -15.13
C LEU A 94 -6.17 5.01 -16.16
N SER A 95 -5.30 4.01 -16.26
CA SER A 95 -4.19 4.02 -17.23
C SER A 95 -4.70 3.96 -18.67
N GLN A 96 -5.84 3.32 -18.90
CA GLN A 96 -6.47 3.22 -20.23
C GLN A 96 -7.18 4.51 -20.65
N GLY A 97 -7.79 5.23 -19.71
CA GLY A 97 -8.60 6.42 -19.98
C GLY A 97 -7.82 7.74 -20.04
N LEU A 98 -6.55 7.76 -19.65
CA LEU A 98 -5.72 8.97 -19.66
C LEU A 98 -5.11 9.24 -21.04
N TYR A 99 -5.03 10.52 -21.40
CA TYR A 99 -4.34 10.99 -22.60
C TYR A 99 -3.35 12.12 -22.26
N PRO A 100 -2.08 12.00 -22.68
CA PRO A 100 -1.44 10.78 -23.18
C PRO A 100 -1.50 9.64 -22.16
N GLN A 101 -1.41 8.40 -22.65
CA GLN A 101 -1.39 7.24 -21.77
C GLN A 101 -0.10 7.24 -20.93
N PRO A 102 -0.19 7.06 -19.60
CA PRO A 102 0.98 6.97 -18.75
C PRO A 102 1.78 5.69 -19.07
N PRO A 103 3.12 5.75 -19.07
CA PRO A 103 3.95 4.56 -19.22
C PRO A 103 3.81 3.65 -17.99
N ASN A 104 3.97 2.34 -18.20
CA ASN A 104 4.12 1.36 -17.12
C ASN A 104 5.50 1.52 -16.48
N LEU A 105 5.56 2.02 -15.25
CA LEU A 105 6.82 2.22 -14.54
C LEU A 105 7.37 0.95 -13.88
N ALA A 106 6.57 -0.13 -13.84
CA ALA A 106 6.99 -1.43 -13.33
C ALA A 106 7.63 -2.33 -14.40
N GLU A 107 7.60 -1.91 -15.66
CA GLU A 107 8.34 -2.56 -16.73
C GLU A 107 9.70 -1.86 -16.89
N ALA A 108 10.74 -2.66 -17.12
CA ALA A 108 12.03 -2.13 -17.53
C ALA A 108 11.89 -1.61 -18.96
N ASN A 109 11.48 -0.35 -19.10
CA ASN A 109 11.39 0.29 -20.40
C ASN A 109 12.77 0.81 -20.79
N ASP A 110 13.32 0.22 -21.86
CA ASP A 110 14.50 0.69 -22.59
C ASP A 110 14.23 1.95 -23.43
N ASP A 111 13.00 2.47 -23.41
CA ASP A 111 12.56 3.48 -24.37
C ASP A 111 11.80 4.63 -23.70
N HIS A 112 12.15 5.84 -24.11
CA HIS A 112 11.56 7.16 -23.78
C HIS A 112 12.21 8.03 -22.68
N SER A 113 13.55 8.08 -22.61
CA SER A 113 14.23 9.39 -22.55
C SER A 113 15.71 9.31 -22.93
N HIS A 114 16.17 10.29 -23.71
CA HIS A 114 17.50 10.45 -24.30
C HIS A 114 18.64 10.71 -23.30
N ALA A 115 18.53 10.22 -22.08
CA ALA A 115 19.52 10.37 -21.04
C ALA A 115 20.15 9.01 -20.72
N HIS A 116 21.28 8.71 -21.35
CA HIS A 116 22.13 7.57 -20.99
C HIS A 116 22.81 7.75 -19.61
N ASP A 117 22.57 8.88 -18.95
CA ASP A 117 23.10 9.22 -17.63
C ASP A 117 22.02 9.04 -16.55
N PRO A 118 22.22 8.12 -15.58
CA PRO A 118 21.31 7.90 -14.46
C PRO A 118 20.97 9.17 -13.67
N ALA A 119 21.92 10.09 -13.51
CA ALA A 119 21.69 11.33 -12.77
C ALA A 119 20.71 12.27 -13.49
N ILE A 120 20.82 12.36 -14.82
CA ILE A 120 19.90 13.16 -15.64
C ILE A 120 18.50 12.53 -15.62
N SER A 121 18.40 11.20 -15.66
CA SER A 121 17.13 10.49 -15.54
C SER A 121 16.46 10.75 -14.18
N ALA A 122 17.22 10.66 -13.08
CA ALA A 122 16.74 10.94 -11.73
C ALA A 122 16.26 12.39 -11.56
N ALA A 123 17.02 13.38 -12.04
CA ALA A 123 16.64 14.79 -12.03
C ALA A 123 15.36 15.06 -12.83
N ARG A 124 15.21 14.37 -13.97
CA ARG A 124 13.99 14.42 -14.78
C ARG A 124 12.78 13.84 -14.05
N GLN A 125 12.92 12.65 -13.44
CA GLN A 125 11.86 12.04 -12.65
C GLN A 125 11.44 12.95 -11.49
N PHE A 126 12.42 13.50 -10.75
CA PHE A 126 12.16 14.46 -9.67
C PHE A 126 11.32 15.65 -10.15
N TRP A 127 11.74 16.30 -11.24
CA TRP A 127 11.02 17.46 -11.77
C TRP A 127 9.59 17.12 -12.19
N ILE A 128 9.42 15.99 -12.87
CA ILE A 128 8.12 15.52 -13.35
C ILE A 128 7.19 15.19 -12.17
N ILE A 129 7.67 14.52 -11.13
CA ILE A 129 6.86 14.22 -9.93
C ILE A 129 6.49 15.53 -9.21
N LYS A 130 7.47 16.43 -9.04
CA LYS A 130 7.25 17.71 -8.34
C LYS A 130 6.22 18.59 -9.04
N HIS A 131 6.25 18.65 -10.37
CA HIS A 131 5.46 19.62 -11.13
C HIS A 131 4.30 19.03 -11.94
N GLY A 132 4.23 17.70 -12.06
CA GLY A 132 3.32 17.03 -12.98
C GLY A 132 3.62 17.37 -14.44
N ILE A 133 2.71 16.98 -15.33
CA ILE A 133 2.78 17.33 -16.75
C ILE A 133 1.49 18.04 -17.16
N LYS A 134 1.65 19.27 -17.67
CA LYS A 134 0.52 20.08 -18.11
C LYS A 134 -0.21 19.38 -19.26
N ALA A 135 -1.53 19.33 -19.18
CA ALA A 135 -2.41 18.70 -20.18
C ALA A 135 -2.23 17.17 -20.33
N SER A 136 -1.83 16.44 -19.28
CA SER A 136 -1.75 14.97 -19.31
C SER A 136 -2.48 14.24 -18.16
N GLY A 137 -3.26 14.95 -17.35
CA GLY A 137 -3.88 14.39 -16.14
C GLY A 137 -2.89 14.09 -14.99
N MET A 138 -1.57 14.18 -15.22
CA MET A 138 -0.55 14.00 -14.19
C MET A 138 -0.49 15.21 -13.26
N ALA A 139 -0.86 15.01 -11.99
CA ALA A 139 -0.86 16.04 -10.96
C ALA A 139 0.56 16.44 -10.53
N ALA A 140 0.67 17.65 -9.94
CA ALA A 140 1.90 18.13 -9.31
C ALA A 140 1.92 17.77 -7.83
N PHE A 141 2.98 17.12 -7.35
CA PHE A 141 3.09 16.71 -5.95
C PHE A 141 3.88 17.69 -5.07
N GLY A 142 4.63 18.62 -5.66
CA GLY A 142 5.37 19.66 -4.92
C GLY A 142 4.56 20.51 -3.93
N PRO A 143 3.24 20.77 -4.14
CA PRO A 143 2.42 21.44 -3.13
C PRO A 143 2.16 20.63 -1.85
N THR A 144 2.35 19.31 -1.88
CA THR A 144 2.03 18.40 -0.76
C THR A 144 3.22 17.58 -0.26
N HIS A 145 4.33 17.57 -1.01
CA HIS A 145 5.53 16.80 -0.73
C HIS A 145 6.74 17.72 -0.85
N ASP A 146 7.61 17.67 0.16
CA ASP A 146 8.90 18.34 0.08
C ASP A 146 9.88 17.56 -0.81
N ASP A 147 11.04 18.15 -1.06
CA ASP A 147 12.03 17.59 -1.99
C ASP A 147 12.57 16.25 -1.51
N GLN A 148 12.72 16.06 -0.20
CA GLN A 148 13.19 14.79 0.37
C GLN A 148 12.20 13.67 0.09
N ARG A 149 10.90 13.91 0.30
CA ARG A 149 9.85 12.93 0.04
C ARG A 149 9.70 12.63 -1.46
N ILE A 150 9.91 13.62 -2.32
CA ILE A 150 9.94 13.41 -3.79
C ILE A 150 11.17 12.61 -4.20
N TRP A 151 12.35 12.85 -3.62
CA TRP A 151 13.53 12.03 -3.89
C TRP A 151 13.37 10.59 -3.41
N ALA A 152 12.65 10.35 -2.31
CA ALA A 152 12.29 8.99 -1.88
C ALA A 152 11.45 8.26 -2.95
N LEU A 153 10.48 8.93 -3.56
CA LEU A 153 9.73 8.39 -4.71
C LEU A 153 10.66 8.06 -5.88
N VAL A 154 11.59 8.96 -6.25
CA VAL A 154 12.56 8.71 -7.32
C VAL A 154 13.45 7.50 -7.00
N ALA A 155 13.93 7.37 -5.77
CA ALA A 155 14.71 6.21 -5.34
C ALA A 155 13.91 4.90 -5.48
N PHE A 156 12.63 4.91 -5.10
CA PHE A 156 11.73 3.77 -5.30
C PHE A 156 11.52 3.43 -6.79
N LEU A 157 11.37 4.43 -7.66
CA LEU A 157 11.24 4.23 -9.10
C LEU A 157 12.46 3.55 -9.73
N GLN A 158 13.67 3.79 -9.20
CA GLN A 158 14.88 3.10 -9.70
C GLN A 158 14.84 1.59 -9.42
N LYS A 159 14.14 1.17 -8.36
CA LYS A 159 14.05 -0.24 -7.96
C LYS A 159 12.79 -0.95 -8.43
N LEU A 160 11.73 -0.20 -8.73
CA LEU A 160 10.43 -0.73 -9.10
C LEU A 160 10.46 -1.81 -10.21
N PRO A 161 11.22 -1.66 -11.32
CA PRO A 161 11.28 -2.69 -12.36
C PRO A 161 11.94 -4.01 -11.93
N GLU A 162 12.76 -3.98 -10.87
CA GLU A 162 13.44 -5.15 -10.31
C GLU A 162 12.55 -5.92 -9.31
N LEU A 163 11.42 -5.33 -8.88
CA LEU A 163 10.59 -5.89 -7.83
C LEU A 163 9.64 -6.97 -8.36
N THR A 164 9.61 -8.10 -7.66
CA THR A 164 8.50 -9.06 -7.77
C THR A 164 7.23 -8.48 -7.13
N PRO A 165 6.03 -8.99 -7.47
CA PRO A 165 4.78 -8.56 -6.83
C PRO A 165 4.80 -8.68 -5.29
N ALA A 166 5.47 -9.70 -4.74
CA ALA A 166 5.61 -9.89 -3.30
C ALA A 166 6.53 -8.84 -2.67
N GLN A 167 7.70 -8.57 -3.26
CA GLN A 167 8.61 -7.53 -2.78
C GLN A 167 7.97 -6.14 -2.85
N TYR A 168 7.21 -5.86 -3.91
CA TYR A 168 6.42 -4.63 -4.02
C TYR A 168 5.43 -4.49 -2.86
N GLN A 169 4.67 -5.54 -2.52
CA GLN A 169 3.75 -5.49 -1.39
C GLN A 169 4.46 -5.20 -0.06
N ILE A 170 5.63 -5.78 0.17
CA ILE A 170 6.42 -5.56 1.39
C ILE A 170 6.92 -4.11 1.45
N LEU A 171 7.51 -3.59 0.37
CA LEU A 171 8.12 -2.26 0.33
C LEU A 171 7.10 -1.11 0.25
N THR A 172 5.84 -1.42 -0.03
CA THR A 172 4.77 -0.41 -0.14
C THR A 172 3.74 -0.50 0.99
N ALA A 173 3.90 -1.45 1.91
CA ALA A 173 3.07 -1.53 3.10
C ALA A 173 3.29 -0.28 3.98
N ARG A 174 2.20 0.39 4.35
CA ARG A 174 2.27 1.46 5.36
C ARG A 174 2.45 0.83 6.74
N ASP A 175 3.39 1.37 7.51
CA ASP A 175 3.42 1.10 8.94
C ASP A 175 2.11 1.58 9.56
N ALA A 176 1.52 0.75 10.42
CA ALA A 176 0.24 1.06 11.09
C ALA A 176 0.26 2.37 11.90
N ALA A 177 1.44 2.95 12.15
CA ALA A 177 1.63 4.23 12.82
C ALA A 177 1.40 5.45 11.90
N ASP A 178 1.57 5.32 10.59
CA ASP A 178 1.52 6.43 9.62
C ASP A 178 0.14 6.56 8.93
N SER A 179 -0.82 5.77 9.38
CA SER A 179 -2.23 5.91 9.00
C SER A 179 -2.85 7.09 9.76
N GLY A 180 -2.39 8.31 9.45
CA GLY A 180 -3.06 9.57 9.76
C GLY A 180 -4.38 9.76 8.99
N ALA A 181 -5.09 8.67 8.68
CA ALA A 181 -6.43 8.71 8.16
C ALA A 181 -7.34 9.13 9.30
N SER A 182 -7.68 10.42 9.30
CA SER A 182 -8.81 10.99 10.03
C SER A 182 -10.09 10.22 9.74
N ARG A 183 -10.30 9.11 10.44
CA ARG A 183 -11.62 8.49 10.59
C ARG A 183 -12.36 9.35 11.59
N GLN A 184 -13.10 10.34 11.10
CA GLN A 184 -14.07 11.04 11.95
C GLN A 184 -14.98 10.00 12.60
N PRO A 185 -15.02 9.89 13.94
CA PRO A 185 -16.03 9.10 14.60
C PRO A 185 -17.33 9.88 14.49
N HIS A 186 -18.33 9.31 13.84
CA HIS A 186 -19.70 9.73 14.07
C HIS A 186 -19.97 9.56 15.57
N SER A 187 -20.21 10.68 16.22
CA SER A 187 -20.64 10.73 17.61
C SER A 187 -22.09 10.26 17.67
N ASP A 188 -22.30 9.14 18.34
CA ASP A 188 -23.54 8.94 19.08
C ASP A 188 -23.18 8.41 20.46
N ALA A 189 -23.63 9.18 21.45
CA ALA A 189 -23.44 8.94 22.86
C ALA A 189 -24.27 7.73 23.30
N GLY A 190 -23.65 6.82 24.06
CA GLY A 190 -24.36 5.74 24.74
C GLY A 190 -23.40 4.86 25.52
N HIS A 191 -23.40 5.01 26.85
CA HIS A 191 -22.77 4.04 27.75
C HIS A 191 -23.46 2.68 27.60
N GLY A 192 -22.73 1.68 27.13
CA GLY A 192 -23.18 0.29 27.07
C GLY A 192 -22.08 -0.63 26.55
N GLU A 193 -21.91 -1.76 27.22
CA GLU A 193 -21.11 -2.92 26.80
C GLU A 193 -21.09 -3.10 25.27
N ALA A 194 -19.90 -3.34 24.69
CA ALA A 194 -19.76 -3.56 23.25
C ALA A 194 -20.72 -4.65 22.75
N PRO A 195 -21.48 -4.43 21.66
CA PRO A 195 -22.38 -5.44 21.12
C PRO A 195 -21.58 -6.66 20.68
N ARG A 196 -21.80 -7.81 21.34
CA ARG A 196 -21.32 -9.10 20.84
C ARG A 196 -22.09 -9.38 19.54
N PRO A 197 -21.43 -9.53 18.38
CA PRO A 197 -22.14 -9.95 17.17
C PRO A 197 -22.84 -11.28 17.45
N ASN A 198 -24.10 -11.39 17.01
CA ASN A 198 -24.88 -12.61 17.11
C ASN A 198 -24.34 -13.63 16.09
N LEU A 199 -23.22 -14.26 16.42
CA LEU A 199 -22.58 -15.28 15.60
C LEU A 199 -23.45 -16.54 15.53
N ASP A 200 -23.43 -17.23 14.40
CA ASP A 200 -24.02 -18.57 14.26
C ASP A 200 -23.46 -19.48 15.39
N PRO A 201 -24.28 -20.35 16.03
CA PRO A 201 -23.81 -21.27 17.06
C PRO A 201 -22.56 -22.09 16.65
N THR A 202 -22.42 -22.42 15.37
CA THR A 202 -21.24 -23.11 14.82
C THR A 202 -19.99 -22.23 14.89
N ASP A 203 -20.08 -20.96 14.51
CA ASP A 203 -18.98 -20.00 14.60
C ASP A 203 -18.58 -19.76 16.07
N GLN A 204 -19.56 -19.74 16.99
CA GLN A 204 -19.28 -19.66 18.43
C GLN A 204 -18.52 -20.89 18.96
N SER A 205 -18.76 -22.08 18.40
CA SER A 205 -18.05 -23.30 18.82
C SER A 205 -16.59 -23.33 18.34
N ALA A 206 -16.28 -22.75 17.17
CA ALA A 206 -14.91 -22.58 16.72
C ALA A 206 -14.15 -21.59 17.62
N VAL A 207 -14.77 -20.45 17.98
CA VAL A 207 -14.16 -19.48 18.90
C VAL A 207 -13.88 -20.11 20.27
N LYS A 208 -14.78 -20.97 20.77
CA LYS A 208 -14.54 -21.72 22.02
C LYS A 208 -13.35 -22.67 21.93
N ALA A 209 -13.14 -23.32 20.79
CA ALA A 209 -11.98 -24.19 20.58
C ALA A 209 -10.67 -23.37 20.60
N LEU A 210 -10.65 -22.20 19.95
CA LEU A 210 -9.51 -21.28 20.03
C LEU A 210 -9.26 -20.79 21.47
N ASP A 211 -10.30 -20.38 22.19
CA ASP A 211 -10.18 -19.93 23.58
C ASP A 211 -9.70 -21.07 24.50
N ALA A 212 -10.13 -22.31 24.25
CA ALA A 212 -9.64 -23.50 24.96
C ALA A 212 -8.16 -23.77 24.69
N PHE A 213 -7.69 -23.56 23.46
CA PHE A 213 -6.27 -23.67 23.11
C PHE A 213 -5.44 -22.62 23.85
N THR A 214 -5.86 -21.35 23.83
CA THR A 214 -5.20 -20.30 24.61
C THR A 214 -5.21 -20.59 26.10
N HIS A 215 -6.31 -21.13 26.64
CA HIS A 215 -6.39 -21.52 28.04
C HIS A 215 -5.39 -22.64 28.37
N ALA A 216 -5.31 -23.67 27.54
CA ALA A 216 -4.38 -24.78 27.70
C ALA A 216 -2.91 -24.32 27.70
N LEU A 217 -2.54 -23.40 26.81
CA LEU A 217 -1.20 -22.80 26.82
C LEU A 217 -0.92 -22.06 28.14
N ARG A 218 -1.87 -21.25 28.61
CA ARG A 218 -1.73 -20.48 29.87
C ARG A 218 -1.67 -21.37 31.11
N SER A 219 -2.34 -22.53 31.10
CA SER A 219 -2.31 -23.49 32.20
C SER A 219 -1.14 -24.47 32.11
N GLY A 220 -0.34 -24.44 31.05
CA GLY A 220 0.75 -25.39 30.82
C GLY A 220 0.25 -26.80 30.46
N ASP A 221 -0.96 -26.93 29.94
CA ASP A 221 -1.57 -28.20 29.54
C ASP A 221 -1.26 -28.49 28.07
N ALA A 222 -0.07 -29.07 27.85
CA ALA A 222 0.40 -29.41 26.51
C ALA A 222 -0.51 -30.41 25.78
N GLU A 223 -1.08 -31.38 26.49
CA GLU A 223 -1.92 -32.42 25.88
C GLU A 223 -3.20 -31.81 25.31
N SER A 224 -3.90 -31.00 26.12
CA SER A 224 -5.11 -30.30 25.67
C SER A 224 -4.81 -29.32 24.54
N ALA A 225 -3.69 -28.60 24.59
CA ALA A 225 -3.29 -27.68 23.52
C ALA A 225 -3.08 -28.43 22.19
N LEU A 226 -2.37 -29.55 22.21
CA LEU A 226 -2.06 -30.34 21.01
C LEU A 226 -3.29 -31.03 20.40
N THR A 227 -4.29 -31.41 21.19
CA THR A 227 -5.52 -32.01 20.65
C THR A 227 -6.33 -31.04 19.80
N LEU A 228 -6.23 -29.74 20.09
CA LEU A 228 -6.90 -28.66 19.36
C LEU A 228 -6.13 -28.23 18.10
N LEU A 229 -4.91 -28.71 17.88
CA LEU A 229 -4.13 -28.45 16.67
C LEU A 229 -4.31 -29.59 15.66
N SER A 230 -4.52 -29.23 14.39
CA SER A 230 -4.43 -30.18 13.28
C SER A 230 -3.00 -30.77 13.23
N PRO A 231 -2.82 -32.06 12.90
CA PRO A 231 -1.48 -32.64 12.70
C PRO A 231 -0.62 -31.86 11.69
N GLN A 232 -1.26 -31.23 10.70
CA GLN A 232 -0.64 -30.43 9.64
C GLN A 232 -0.79 -28.91 9.88
N VAL A 233 -0.96 -28.48 11.13
CA VAL A 233 -1.07 -27.05 11.44
C VAL A 233 0.16 -26.29 10.94
N LEU A 234 -0.08 -25.12 10.34
CA LEU A 234 0.96 -24.19 9.94
C LEU A 234 0.94 -23.00 10.90
N ILE A 235 2.04 -22.77 11.62
CA ILE A 235 2.15 -21.68 12.60
C ILE A 235 3.21 -20.70 12.12
N TYR A 236 2.84 -19.42 12.00
CA TYR A 236 3.75 -18.33 11.65
C TYR A 236 3.93 -17.39 12.83
N GLU A 237 5.19 -17.11 13.17
CA GLU A 237 5.53 -16.10 14.18
C GLU A 237 6.91 -15.51 13.89
N GLY A 238 7.06 -14.19 14.01
CA GLY A 238 8.36 -13.52 13.94
C GLY A 238 9.15 -13.75 12.63
N GLY A 239 8.46 -14.11 11.55
CA GLY A 239 9.06 -14.51 10.27
C GLY A 239 9.51 -15.98 10.17
N GLY A 240 9.34 -16.76 11.24
CA GLY A 240 9.51 -18.22 11.26
C GLY A 240 8.24 -18.98 10.89
N ALA A 241 8.37 -20.29 10.71
CA ALA A 241 7.25 -21.16 10.39
C ALA A 241 7.45 -22.61 10.88
N GLU A 242 6.54 -23.11 11.72
CA GLU A 242 6.35 -24.55 11.96
C GLU A 242 5.28 -25.11 11.03
N ARG A 243 5.55 -26.27 10.45
CA ARG A 243 4.73 -26.90 9.39
C ARG A 243 4.01 -28.16 9.87
N SER A 244 4.03 -28.44 11.17
CA SER A 244 3.28 -29.52 11.78
C SER A 244 3.09 -29.32 13.28
N ARG A 245 2.14 -30.05 13.85
CA ARG A 245 1.92 -30.10 15.30
C ARG A 245 3.14 -30.63 16.06
N ASP A 246 3.82 -31.64 15.50
CA ASP A 246 4.98 -32.25 16.15
C ASP A 246 6.18 -31.27 16.14
N GLU A 247 6.36 -30.50 15.07
CA GLU A 247 7.38 -29.44 15.02
C GLU A 247 7.11 -28.33 16.05
N TYR A 248 5.84 -27.94 16.24
CA TYR A 248 5.46 -26.98 17.28
C TYR A 248 5.73 -27.52 18.70
N LEU A 249 5.42 -28.80 18.95
CA LEU A 249 5.72 -29.48 20.22
C LEU A 249 7.22 -29.46 20.53
N ASP A 250 8.04 -29.81 19.55
CA ASP A 250 9.49 -29.94 19.73
C ASP A 250 10.20 -28.58 19.89
N HIS A 251 9.63 -27.51 19.33
CA HIS A 251 10.28 -26.18 19.30
C HIS A 251 9.63 -25.14 20.22
N HIS A 252 8.42 -24.66 19.90
CA HIS A 252 7.89 -23.43 20.50
C HIS A 252 6.86 -23.65 21.62
N LEU A 253 6.14 -24.78 21.66
CA LEU A 253 5.07 -25.02 22.63
C LEU A 253 5.51 -24.74 24.08
N LYS A 254 6.70 -25.22 24.47
CA LYS A 254 7.22 -25.01 25.83
C LYS A 254 7.51 -23.54 26.13
N ALA A 255 8.03 -22.80 25.16
CA ALA A 255 8.32 -21.37 25.30
C ALA A 255 7.03 -20.56 25.41
N ASP A 256 6.04 -20.86 24.58
CA ASP A 256 4.74 -20.20 24.58
C ASP A 256 4.00 -20.42 25.90
N MET A 257 3.96 -21.65 26.40
CA MET A 257 3.36 -21.94 27.71
C MET A 257 4.07 -21.17 28.83
N ALA A 258 5.40 -21.15 28.82
CA ALA A 258 6.17 -20.42 29.82
C ALA A 258 5.85 -18.91 29.80
N PHE A 259 5.81 -18.31 28.60
CA PHE A 259 5.47 -16.90 28.41
C PHE A 259 4.02 -16.60 28.82
N LEU A 260 3.06 -17.37 28.32
CA LEU A 260 1.63 -17.13 28.50
C LEU A 260 1.12 -17.42 29.91
N SER A 261 1.79 -18.32 30.66
CA SER A 261 1.43 -18.61 32.05
C SER A 261 1.52 -17.39 32.97
N GLN A 262 2.38 -16.42 32.63
CA GLN A 262 2.57 -15.18 33.38
C GLN A 262 1.90 -13.98 32.71
N ALA A 263 1.27 -14.19 31.55
CA ALA A 263 0.71 -13.13 30.75
C ALA A 263 -0.75 -12.83 31.12
N ARG A 264 -1.08 -11.53 31.13
CA ARG A 264 -2.44 -11.01 31.08
C ARG A 264 -2.75 -10.59 29.64
N ILE A 265 -3.80 -11.17 29.07
CA ILE A 265 -4.25 -10.88 27.70
C ILE A 265 -5.56 -10.12 27.77
N ASP A 266 -5.57 -8.88 27.30
CA ASP A 266 -6.78 -8.08 27.12
C ASP A 266 -7.13 -8.01 25.63
N ILE A 267 -8.18 -8.72 25.21
CA ILE A 267 -8.69 -8.64 23.83
C ILE A 267 -9.30 -7.27 23.60
N ARG A 268 -8.87 -6.58 22.53
CA ARG A 268 -9.34 -5.23 22.16
C ARG A 268 -10.35 -5.29 21.03
N ASN A 269 -10.11 -6.14 20.06
CA ASN A 269 -10.99 -6.37 18.93
C ASN A 269 -10.95 -7.85 18.55
N ARG A 270 -12.09 -8.41 18.17
CA ARG A 270 -12.15 -9.78 17.61
C ARG A 270 -13.21 -9.83 16.53
N VAL A 271 -12.78 -10.24 15.34
CA VAL A 271 -13.65 -10.43 14.17
C VAL A 271 -13.67 -11.91 13.83
N VAL A 272 -14.87 -12.45 13.59
CA VAL A 272 -15.08 -13.84 13.22
C VAL A 272 -15.71 -13.88 11.83
N GLN A 273 -15.14 -14.65 10.92
CA GLN A 273 -15.61 -14.79 9.55
C GLN A 273 -15.70 -16.26 9.17
N LYS A 274 -16.81 -16.66 8.54
CA LYS A 274 -16.95 -17.99 7.96
C LYS A 274 -16.54 -17.96 6.49
N VAL A 275 -15.63 -18.84 6.09
CA VAL A 275 -15.13 -18.95 4.72
C VAL A 275 -15.25 -20.41 4.28
N GLY A 276 -16.32 -20.72 3.54
CA GLY A 276 -16.66 -22.10 3.20
C GLY A 276 -16.95 -22.93 4.45
N THR A 277 -16.15 -23.97 4.68
CA THR A 277 -16.21 -24.84 5.87
C THR A 277 -15.33 -24.37 7.02
N ALA A 278 -14.46 -23.39 6.80
CA ALA A 278 -13.55 -22.87 7.80
C ALA A 278 -14.14 -21.66 8.54
N VAL A 279 -13.67 -21.46 9.77
CA VAL A 279 -13.89 -20.24 10.56
C VAL A 279 -12.56 -19.55 10.76
N VAL A 280 -12.49 -18.29 10.37
CA VAL A 280 -11.33 -17.41 10.55
C VAL A 280 -11.62 -16.48 11.72
N VAL A 281 -10.75 -16.48 12.72
CA VAL A 281 -10.81 -15.61 13.89
C VAL A 281 -9.62 -14.66 13.84
N LEU A 282 -9.90 -13.37 13.76
CA LEU A 282 -8.92 -12.28 13.76
C LEU A 282 -9.00 -11.60 15.12
N THR A 283 -7.95 -11.71 15.94
CA THR A 283 -7.92 -11.14 17.29
C THR A 283 -6.83 -10.07 17.39
N GLU A 284 -7.19 -8.89 17.86
CA GLU A 284 -6.24 -7.88 18.33
C GLU A 284 -6.27 -7.87 19.86
N SER A 285 -5.11 -8.02 20.50
CA SER A 285 -5.00 -8.05 21.95
C SER A 285 -3.83 -7.23 22.46
N ARG A 286 -3.92 -6.85 23.73
CA ARG A 286 -2.80 -6.35 24.51
C ARG A 286 -2.33 -7.48 25.41
N ILE A 287 -1.03 -7.76 25.39
CA ILE A 287 -0.43 -8.74 26.29
C ILE A 287 0.48 -7.99 27.26
N GLU A 288 0.21 -8.14 28.55
CA GLU A 288 1.08 -7.67 29.62
C GLU A 288 1.75 -8.90 30.24
N ALA A 289 3.06 -8.99 30.12
CA ALA A 289 3.84 -10.12 30.61
C ALA A 289 5.13 -9.61 31.29
N SER A 290 5.87 -10.52 31.92
CA SER A 290 7.21 -10.24 32.42
C SER A 290 8.21 -11.11 31.66
N SER A 291 9.26 -10.50 31.12
CA SER A 291 10.38 -11.22 30.50
C SER A 291 11.67 -10.80 31.19
N LYS A 292 12.42 -11.77 31.73
CA LYS A 292 13.66 -11.50 32.50
C LYS A 292 13.48 -10.44 33.60
N ASP A 293 12.38 -10.52 34.35
CA ASP A 293 11.98 -9.59 35.42
C ASP A 293 11.71 -8.14 34.99
N GLN A 294 11.58 -7.88 33.68
CA GLN A 294 11.15 -6.60 33.15
C GLN A 294 9.70 -6.69 32.65
N PRO A 295 8.84 -5.72 32.99
CA PRO A 295 7.49 -5.68 32.46
C PRO A 295 7.52 -5.37 30.96
N VAL A 296 6.84 -6.19 30.17
CA VAL A 296 6.68 -6.01 28.72
C VAL A 296 5.20 -5.82 28.41
N SER A 297 4.89 -4.82 27.59
CA SER A 297 3.54 -4.61 27.04
C SER A 297 3.59 -4.73 25.53
N LEU A 298 2.94 -5.77 25.01
CA LEU A 298 2.89 -6.07 23.59
C LEU A 298 1.52 -5.72 23.02
N LEU A 299 1.52 -5.17 21.80
CA LEU A 299 0.36 -5.17 20.92
C LEU A 299 0.47 -6.41 20.04
N ASN A 300 -0.55 -7.27 20.08
CA ASN A 300 -0.57 -8.54 19.38
C ASN A 300 -1.72 -8.61 18.39
N THR A 301 -1.45 -9.14 17.21
CA THR A 301 -2.43 -9.53 16.21
C THR A 301 -2.33 -11.03 15.97
N GLU A 302 -3.45 -11.72 16.03
CA GLU A 302 -3.59 -13.15 15.80
C GLU A 302 -4.57 -13.40 14.65
N THR A 303 -4.18 -14.27 13.72
CA THR A 303 -5.10 -14.90 12.78
C THR A 303 -5.13 -16.40 13.06
N ALA A 304 -6.30 -16.92 13.41
CA ALA A 304 -6.53 -18.35 13.57
C ALA A 304 -7.52 -18.84 12.51
N VAL A 305 -7.18 -19.93 11.82
CA VAL A 305 -8.09 -20.64 10.92
C VAL A 305 -8.43 -21.97 11.56
N LEU A 306 -9.72 -22.23 11.72
CA LEU A 306 -10.24 -23.46 12.29
C LEU A 306 -11.12 -24.18 11.28
N GLU A 307 -11.01 -25.50 11.25
CA GLU A 307 -11.86 -26.38 10.46
C GLU A 307 -12.51 -27.43 11.36
N LEU A 308 -13.75 -27.80 11.02
CA LEU A 308 -14.50 -28.82 11.74
C LEU A 308 -14.20 -30.19 11.15
N GLY A 309 -13.40 -30.98 11.86
CA GLY A 309 -13.07 -32.37 11.52
C GLY A 309 -13.89 -33.40 12.29
N ALA A 310 -13.53 -34.68 12.14
CA ALA A 310 -14.16 -35.80 12.86
C ALA A 310 -13.95 -35.71 14.39
N GLU A 311 -12.81 -35.17 14.82
CA GLU A 311 -12.42 -34.98 16.23
C GLU A 311 -12.92 -33.64 16.81
N GLY A 312 -13.75 -32.89 16.08
CA GLY A 312 -14.20 -31.56 16.44
C GLY A 312 -13.42 -30.44 15.73
N TRP A 313 -13.52 -29.22 16.25
CA TRP A 313 -12.79 -28.08 15.70
C TRP A 313 -11.30 -28.21 15.96
N GLN A 314 -10.51 -28.08 14.90
CA GLN A 314 -9.06 -28.06 14.99
C GLN A 314 -8.52 -26.80 14.30
N ILE A 315 -7.47 -26.24 14.89
CA ILE A 315 -6.73 -25.11 14.34
C ILE A 315 -5.81 -25.65 13.24
N THR A 316 -6.02 -25.17 12.02
CA THR A 316 -5.23 -25.56 10.83
C THR A 316 -4.17 -24.52 10.47
N HIS A 317 -4.35 -23.27 10.90
CA HIS A 317 -3.35 -22.21 10.77
C HIS A 317 -3.40 -21.24 11.95
N LEU A 318 -2.22 -20.84 12.43
CA LEU A 318 -2.02 -19.71 13.33
C LEU A 318 -1.00 -18.75 12.73
N HIS A 319 -1.26 -17.47 12.89
CA HIS A 319 -0.27 -16.43 12.65
C HIS A 319 -0.30 -15.45 13.82
N TRP A 320 0.81 -15.36 14.53
CA TRP A 320 1.06 -14.38 15.58
C TRP A 320 2.05 -13.32 15.12
N SER A 321 1.68 -12.06 15.35
CA SER A 321 2.58 -10.93 15.17
C SER A 321 2.44 -10.00 16.37
N SER A 322 3.57 -9.66 16.96
CA SER A 322 3.62 -8.79 18.13
C SER A 322 4.66 -7.68 17.95
N ARG A 323 4.41 -6.54 18.60
CA ARG A 323 5.37 -5.45 18.70
C ARG A 323 5.30 -4.80 20.08
N ASP A 324 6.42 -4.23 20.51
CA ASP A 324 6.46 -3.42 21.72
C ASP A 324 5.50 -2.24 21.61
N ARG A 325 4.75 -2.02 22.70
CA ARG A 325 4.03 -0.76 22.86
C ARG A 325 5.05 0.32 23.16
N ALA A 326 5.30 1.21 22.19
CA ALA A 326 6.06 2.43 22.45
C ALA A 326 5.52 3.10 23.72
N GLN A 327 6.40 3.36 24.69
CA GLN A 327 6.06 4.22 25.82
C GLN A 327 5.89 5.62 25.23
N THR A 328 4.65 6.02 24.91
CA THR A 328 4.34 7.43 24.73
C THR A 328 4.69 8.13 26.04
N GLN A 329 5.79 8.89 26.02
CA GLN A 329 6.06 9.95 27.00
C GLN A 329 5.03 11.06 26.81
#